data_AF-A0A5S9NTS1-F1
#
_entry.id   AF-A0A5S9NTS1-F1
#
_cell.length_a   1.000
_cell.length_b   1.000
_cell.length_c   1.000
_cell.angle_alpha   90.00
_cell.angle_beta   90.00
_cell.angle_gamma   90.00
#
_symmetry.space_group_name_H-M   'P 1'
#
loop_
_entity.id
_entity.type
_entity.pdbx_description
1 polymer ?
#
loop_
_entity_poly.entity_id
_entity_poly.type
_entity_poly.pdbx_seq_one_letter_code
_entity_poly.pdbx_strand_id
1 'polypeptide(L)'
;MSIGFETWAWLGLLAYTLHIMEEFSFDWRDWARAVIGLPVEWADFYVTNAAVIVLGFAQAEMARLLPIAPLVFAALMLINATFFHALPMIFTRGRFSPGTFTAVVLFYPVAIGTYCAAAAEGLLTTGMLLGSLVGGALLMAYPVAMLRLRGRPYFRQAP
;
A
#
# COMPACT_ATOMS: atom_id res chain seq x y z
N MET A 1 -24.18 -10.90 10.79
CA MET A 1 -22.98 -11.71 10.46
C MET A 1 -21.85 -10.73 10.23
N SER A 2 -20.80 -10.71 11.05
CA SER A 2 -19.64 -9.87 10.78
C SER A 2 -18.79 -10.52 9.68
N ILE A 3 -18.19 -9.70 8.81
CA ILE A 3 -17.22 -10.16 7.82
C ILE A 3 -15.97 -10.64 8.59
N GLY A 4 -15.50 -11.86 8.29
CA GLY A 4 -14.33 -12.46 8.95
C GLY A 4 -13.01 -11.85 8.51
N PHE A 5 -11.97 -11.99 9.33
CA PHE A 5 -10.63 -11.44 9.12
C PHE A 5 -10.02 -11.86 7.78
N GLU A 6 -10.14 -13.13 7.41
CA GLU A 6 -9.69 -13.65 6.12
C GLU A 6 -10.41 -12.99 4.94
N THR A 7 -11.70 -12.72 5.06
CA THR A 7 -12.46 -12.02 4.01
C THR A 7 -11.98 -10.57 3.86
N TRP A 8 -11.68 -9.88 4.97
CA TRP A 8 -11.07 -8.56 4.92
C TRP A 8 -9.68 -8.57 4.26
N ALA A 9 -8.90 -9.63 4.49
CA ALA A 9 -7.61 -9.81 3.82
C ALA A 9 -7.77 -9.90 2.29
N TRP A 10 -8.73 -10.68 1.79
CA TRP A 10 -9.07 -10.74 0.36
C TRP A 10 -9.60 -9.42 -0.20
N LEU A 11 -10.43 -8.70 0.57
CA LEU A 11 -10.86 -7.35 0.20
C LEU A 11 -9.68 -6.38 0.10
N GLY A 12 -8.63 -6.58 0.89
CA GLY A 12 -7.37 -5.83 0.78
C GLY A 12 -6.75 -5.95 -0.61
N LEU A 13 -6.62 -7.18 -1.12
CA LEU A 13 -6.13 -7.43 -2.49
C LEU A 13 -7.02 -6.75 -3.54
N LEU A 14 -8.35 -6.91 -3.43
CA LEU A 14 -9.28 -6.30 -4.38
C LEU A 14 -9.17 -4.77 -4.36
N ALA A 15 -9.13 -4.18 -3.17
CA ALA A 15 -8.97 -2.74 -2.99
C ALA A 15 -7.69 -2.24 -3.66
N TYR A 16 -6.56 -2.93 -3.43
CA TYR A 16 -5.27 -2.55 -4.03
C TYR A 16 -5.29 -2.68 -5.55
N THR A 17 -5.92 -3.72 -6.07
CA THR A 17 -6.07 -3.91 -7.52
C THR A 17 -6.81 -2.74 -8.17
N LEU A 18 -7.95 -2.34 -7.60
CA LEU A 18 -8.73 -1.21 -8.10
C LEU A 18 -8.01 0.13 -7.94
N HIS A 19 -7.24 0.28 -6.85
CA HIS A 19 -6.41 1.46 -6.62
C HIS A 19 -5.33 1.63 -7.69
N ILE A 20 -4.62 0.56 -8.04
CA ILE A 20 -3.61 0.56 -9.12
C ILE A 20 -4.25 0.97 -10.45
N MET A 21 -5.48 0.52 -10.73
CA MET A 21 -6.20 0.90 -11.94
C MET A 21 -6.51 2.41 -11.95
N GLU A 22 -6.93 2.99 -10.83
CA GLU A 22 -7.15 4.45 -10.73
C GLU A 22 -5.83 5.21 -10.95
N GLU A 23 -4.76 4.82 -10.25
CA GLU A 23 -3.45 5.43 -10.38
C GLU A 23 -2.93 5.40 -11.83
N PHE A 24 -3.06 4.25 -12.49
CA PHE A 24 -2.70 4.11 -13.89
C PHE A 24 -3.54 5.02 -14.80
N SER A 25 -4.87 4.97 -14.64
CA SER A 25 -5.81 5.67 -15.52
C SER A 25 -5.67 7.19 -15.45
N PHE A 26 -5.26 7.73 -14.30
CA PHE A 26 -5.12 9.18 -14.07
C PHE A 26 -3.66 9.64 -13.98
N ASP A 27 -2.71 8.82 -14.45
CA ASP A 27 -1.29 9.15 -14.57
C ASP A 27 -0.60 9.54 -13.25
N TRP A 28 -0.71 8.64 -12.26
CA TRP A 28 0.01 8.77 -10.99
C TRP A 28 1.52 8.96 -11.19
N ARG A 29 2.11 8.33 -12.21
CA ARG A 29 3.55 8.36 -12.46
C ARG A 29 4.06 9.77 -12.75
N ASP A 30 3.41 10.54 -13.63
CA ASP A 30 3.84 11.93 -13.86
C ASP A 30 3.41 12.87 -12.72
N TRP A 31 2.27 12.59 -12.08
CA TRP A 31 1.90 13.29 -10.85
C TRP A 31 2.96 13.12 -9.75
N ALA A 32 3.46 11.90 -9.55
CA ALA A 32 4.41 11.57 -8.50
C ALA A 32 5.76 12.27 -8.73
N ARG A 33 6.21 12.36 -9.99
CA ARG A 33 7.39 13.15 -10.35
C ARG A 33 7.19 14.63 -10.05
N ALA A 34 6.04 15.18 -10.43
CA ALA A 34 5.77 16.61 -10.34
C ALA A 34 5.48 17.09 -8.91
N VAL A 35 4.89 16.24 -8.05
CA VAL A 35 4.39 16.64 -6.74
C VAL A 35 5.26 16.12 -5.59
N ILE A 36 5.64 14.84 -5.63
CA ILE A 36 6.42 14.21 -4.54
C ILE A 36 7.88 13.94 -4.93
N GLY A 37 8.30 14.33 -6.14
CA GLY A 37 9.69 14.31 -6.58
C GLY A 37 10.27 12.90 -6.72
N LEU A 38 9.42 11.87 -6.86
CA LEU A 38 9.90 10.51 -7.05
C LEU A 38 10.32 10.30 -8.52
N PRO A 39 11.55 9.83 -8.80
CA PRO A 39 12.01 9.58 -10.16
C PRO A 39 11.48 8.24 -10.68
N VAL A 40 10.16 8.06 -10.65
CA VAL A 40 9.47 6.82 -10.97
C VAL A 40 9.17 6.74 -12.46
N GLU A 41 9.52 5.63 -13.12
CA GLU A 41 9.17 5.31 -14.50
C GLU A 41 7.97 4.36 -14.56
N TRP A 42 7.33 4.23 -15.73
CA TRP A 42 6.24 3.26 -15.90
C TRP A 42 6.66 1.82 -15.61
N ALA A 43 7.88 1.44 -15.97
CA ALA A 43 8.41 0.11 -15.64
C ALA A 43 8.47 -0.14 -14.12
N ASP A 44 8.86 0.88 -13.34
CA ASP A 44 8.90 0.81 -11.88
C ASP A 44 7.51 0.63 -11.31
N PHE A 45 6.54 1.39 -11.84
CA PHE A 45 5.13 1.28 -11.48
C PHE A 45 4.60 -0.14 -11.73
N TYR A 46 4.82 -0.70 -12.92
CA TYR A 46 4.34 -2.04 -13.25
C TYR A 46 4.97 -3.13 -12.38
N VAL A 47 6.29 -3.12 -12.20
CA VAL A 47 6.99 -4.14 -11.42
C VAL A 47 6.59 -4.07 -9.95
N THR A 48 6.56 -2.87 -9.37
CA THR A 48 6.18 -2.68 -7.96
C THR A 48 4.76 -3.13 -7.73
N ASN A 49 3.82 -2.73 -8.59
CA ASN A 49 2.42 -3.08 -8.43
C ASN A 49 2.14 -4.56 -8.69
N ALA A 50 2.83 -5.21 -9.65
CA ALA A 50 2.76 -6.65 -9.81
C ALA A 50 3.21 -7.39 -8.52
N ALA A 51 4.29 -6.92 -7.88
CA ALA A 51 4.74 -7.48 -6.61
C ALA A 51 3.70 -7.26 -5.49
N VAL A 52 3.07 -6.09 -5.41
CA VAL A 52 2.01 -5.81 -4.43
C VAL A 52 0.80 -6.71 -4.64
N ILE A 53 0.39 -7.00 -5.88
CA ILE A 53 -0.69 -7.95 -6.16
C ILE A 53 -0.33 -9.35 -5.65
N VAL A 54 0.88 -9.85 -5.94
CA VAL A 54 1.34 -11.15 -5.46
C VAL A 54 1.38 -11.18 -3.91
N LEU A 55 1.86 -10.11 -3.28
CA LEU A 55 1.83 -9.96 -1.82
C LEU A 55 0.40 -9.95 -1.28
N GLY A 56 -0.53 -9.30 -1.98
CA GLY A 56 -1.96 -9.25 -1.65
C GLY A 56 -2.62 -10.63 -1.71
N PHE A 57 -2.27 -11.47 -2.67
CA PHE A 57 -2.69 -12.88 -2.69
C PHE A 57 -2.07 -13.65 -1.52
N ALA A 58 -0.74 -13.58 -1.35
CA ALA A 58 -0.03 -14.35 -0.33
C ALA A 58 -0.51 -14.04 1.10
N GLN A 59 -0.71 -12.77 1.44
CA GLN A 59 -1.22 -12.38 2.76
C GLN A 59 -2.64 -12.88 3.01
N ALA A 60 -3.50 -12.89 1.98
CA ALA A 60 -4.88 -13.33 2.12
C ALA A 60 -4.97 -14.85 2.33
N GLU A 61 -4.25 -15.61 1.51
CA GLU A 61 -4.12 -17.08 1.65
C GLU A 61 -3.54 -17.49 3.01
N MET A 62 -2.58 -16.70 3.52
CA MET A 62 -1.94 -16.98 4.81
C MET A 62 -2.66 -16.38 6.01
N ALA A 63 -3.82 -15.72 5.85
CA ALA A 63 -4.42 -14.91 6.91
C ALA A 63 -4.65 -15.68 8.22
N ARG A 64 -5.05 -16.96 8.14
CA ARG A 64 -5.25 -17.81 9.34
C ARG A 64 -3.96 -18.32 9.96
N LEU A 65 -2.93 -18.59 9.14
CA LEU A 65 -1.66 -19.16 9.58
C LEU A 65 -0.69 -18.10 10.10
N LEU A 66 -0.74 -16.90 9.51
CA LEU A 66 0.13 -15.78 9.80
C LEU A 66 -0.68 -14.48 9.84
N PRO A 67 -1.46 -14.22 10.91
CA PRO A 67 -2.37 -13.07 10.94
C PRO A 67 -1.68 -11.71 10.89
N ILE A 68 -0.38 -11.63 11.17
CA ILE A 68 0.38 -10.39 10.99
C ILE A 68 0.50 -9.97 9.50
N ALA A 69 0.43 -10.90 8.55
CA ALA A 69 0.59 -10.59 7.13
C ALA A 69 -0.54 -9.68 6.58
N PRO A 70 -1.84 -9.99 6.80
CA PRO A 70 -2.92 -9.06 6.43
C PRO A 70 -2.86 -7.73 7.17
N LEU A 71 -2.39 -7.73 8.43
CA LEU A 71 -2.23 -6.48 9.18
C LEU A 71 -1.12 -5.61 8.59
N VAL A 72 0.01 -6.20 8.18
CA VAL A 72 1.09 -5.47 7.47
C VAL A 72 0.57 -4.89 6.15
N PHE A 73 -0.24 -5.66 5.41
CA PHE A 73 -0.84 -5.19 4.16
C PHE A 73 -1.86 -4.06 4.40
N ALA A 74 -2.68 -4.17 5.44
CA ALA A 74 -3.58 -3.11 5.88
C ALA A 74 -2.81 -1.84 6.31
N ALA A 75 -1.71 -1.99 7.05
CA ALA A 75 -0.84 -0.87 7.40
C ALA A 75 -0.24 -0.20 6.16
N LEU A 76 0.22 -0.98 5.18
CA LEU A 76 0.69 -0.47 3.89
C LEU A 76 -0.41 0.38 3.21
N MET A 77 -1.65 -0.11 3.16
CA MET A 77 -2.78 0.63 2.59
C MET A 77 -3.04 1.95 3.32
N LEU A 78 -3.03 1.96 4.66
CA LEU A 78 -3.21 3.18 5.45
C LEU A 78 -2.09 4.19 5.22
N ILE A 79 -0.84 3.71 5.18
CA ILE A 79 0.33 4.55 4.91
C ILE A 79 0.25 5.12 3.50
N ASN A 80 -0.11 4.30 2.51
CA ASN A 80 -0.29 4.74 1.13
C ASN A 80 -1.36 5.83 1.03
N ALA A 81 -2.59 5.50 1.46
CA ALA A 81 -3.73 6.40 1.46
C ALA A 81 -3.41 7.75 2.12
N THR A 82 -2.69 7.71 3.24
CA THR A 82 -2.37 8.91 4.02
C THR A 82 -1.24 9.71 3.38
N PHE A 83 -0.07 9.11 3.17
CA PHE A 83 1.16 9.85 2.86
C PHE A 83 1.41 10.07 1.37
N PHE A 84 0.76 9.29 0.50
CA PHE A 84 0.96 9.38 -0.95
C PHE A 84 -0.24 9.98 -1.69
N HIS A 85 -1.41 10.06 -1.04
CA HIS A 85 -2.62 10.61 -1.64
C HIS A 85 -3.21 11.76 -0.81
N ALA A 86 -3.80 11.47 0.36
CA ALA A 86 -4.55 12.45 1.13
C ALA A 86 -3.67 13.64 1.58
N LEU A 87 -2.52 13.35 2.19
CA LEU A 87 -1.63 14.39 2.70
C LEU A 87 -1.02 15.26 1.58
N PRO A 88 -0.50 14.69 0.47
CA PRO A 88 -0.10 15.51 -0.68
C PRO A 88 -1.24 16.37 -1.25
N MET A 89 -2.47 15.86 -1.35
CA MET A 89 -3.62 16.67 -1.78
C MET A 89 -3.86 17.86 -0.85
N ILE A 90 -3.78 17.65 0.47
CA ILE A 90 -3.88 18.74 1.46
C ILE A 90 -2.78 19.78 1.23
N PHE A 91 -1.52 19.37 1.09
CA PHE A 91 -0.39 20.29 0.94
C PHE A 91 -0.38 21.02 -0.40
N THR A 92 -0.86 20.38 -1.46
CA THR A 92 -1.04 20.97 -2.79
C THR A 92 -2.36 21.72 -2.95
N ARG A 93 -3.09 21.97 -1.84
CA ARG A 93 -4.34 22.72 -1.81
C ARG A 93 -5.42 22.16 -2.75
N GLY A 94 -5.55 20.84 -2.77
CA GLY A 94 -6.60 20.13 -3.49
C GLY A 94 -6.24 19.70 -4.90
N ARG A 95 -4.99 19.83 -5.36
CA ARG A 95 -4.56 19.21 -6.63
C ARG A 95 -4.78 17.71 -6.53
N PHE A 96 -5.63 17.16 -7.40
CA PHE A 96 -5.98 15.75 -7.39
C PHE A 96 -4.75 14.86 -7.47
N SER A 97 -4.64 13.91 -6.53
CA SER A 97 -3.68 12.81 -6.56
C SER A 97 -4.40 11.58 -7.12
N PRO A 98 -3.97 11.03 -8.26
CA PRO A 98 -4.47 9.75 -8.78
C PRO A 98 -4.40 8.68 -7.69
N GLY A 99 -5.50 7.98 -7.42
CA GLY A 99 -5.58 7.00 -6.33
C GLY A 99 -6.30 7.53 -5.08
N THR A 100 -6.56 8.84 -4.96
CA THR A 100 -7.26 9.38 -3.77
C THR A 100 -8.67 8.83 -3.63
N PHE A 101 -9.42 8.63 -4.72
CA PHE A 101 -10.80 8.20 -4.61
C PHE A 101 -10.88 6.79 -3.99
N THR A 102 -10.14 5.84 -4.56
CA THR A 102 -10.02 4.47 -4.03
C THR A 102 -9.30 4.44 -2.69
N ALA A 103 -8.38 5.36 -2.39
CA ALA A 103 -7.79 5.47 -1.05
C ALA A 103 -8.85 5.76 0.02
N VAL A 104 -9.73 6.73 -0.26
CA VAL A 104 -10.81 7.14 0.66
C VAL A 104 -11.91 6.09 0.75
N VAL A 105 -12.35 5.56 -0.40
CA VAL A 105 -13.52 4.67 -0.47
C VAL A 105 -13.15 3.20 -0.18
N LEU A 106 -11.92 2.79 -0.44
CA LEU A 106 -11.48 1.39 -0.30
C LEU A 106 -10.35 1.23 0.72
N PHE A 107 -9.23 1.96 0.61
CA PHE A 107 -8.07 1.68 1.48
C PHE A 107 -8.37 1.92 2.95
N TYR A 108 -8.90 3.09 3.32
CA TYR A 108 -9.23 3.35 4.72
C TYR A 108 -10.28 2.35 5.26
N PRO A 109 -11.44 2.16 4.62
CA PRO A 109 -12.45 1.25 5.16
C PRO A 109 -11.98 -0.20 5.25
N VAL A 110 -11.28 -0.70 4.23
CA VAL A 110 -10.80 -2.08 4.22
C VAL A 110 -9.69 -2.28 5.24
N ALA A 111 -8.70 -1.40 5.31
CA ALA A 111 -7.62 -1.56 6.26
C ALA A 111 -8.10 -1.45 7.71
N ILE A 112 -8.97 -0.48 8.01
CA ILE A 112 -9.59 -0.35 9.34
C ILE A 112 -10.44 -1.59 9.64
N GLY A 113 -11.23 -2.05 8.66
CA GLY A 113 -12.02 -3.29 8.75
C GLY A 113 -11.17 -4.51 9.10
N THR A 114 -9.99 -4.66 8.48
CA THR A 114 -9.01 -5.72 8.77
C THR A 114 -8.55 -5.70 10.23
N TYR A 115 -8.20 -4.52 10.76
CA TYR A 115 -7.82 -4.37 12.18
C TYR A 115 -8.99 -4.65 13.12
N CYS A 116 -10.19 -4.15 12.81
CA CYS A 116 -11.39 -4.40 13.61
C CYS A 116 -11.75 -5.89 13.64
N ALA A 117 -11.66 -6.59 12.51
CA ALA A 117 -11.91 -8.02 12.44
C ALA A 117 -10.86 -8.83 13.21
N ALA A 118 -9.59 -8.48 13.07
CA ALA A 118 -8.52 -9.10 13.87
C ALA A 118 -8.75 -8.92 15.38
N ALA A 119 -9.20 -7.74 15.81
CA ALA A 119 -9.53 -7.49 17.20
C ALA A 119 -10.75 -8.32 17.67
N ALA A 120 -11.80 -8.38 16.85
CA ALA A 120 -13.01 -9.13 17.16
C ALA A 120 -12.76 -10.66 17.25
N GLU A 121 -11.80 -11.18 16.48
CA GLU A 121 -11.39 -12.58 16.49
C GLU A 121 -10.29 -12.89 17.53
N GLY A 122 -9.86 -11.91 18.33
CA GLY A 122 -8.82 -12.09 19.34
C GLY A 122 -7.40 -12.28 18.77
N LEU A 123 -7.21 -11.94 17.49
CA LEU A 123 -5.93 -12.02 16.79
C LEU A 123 -5.08 -10.76 17.01
N LEU A 124 -5.67 -9.59 17.30
CA LEU A 124 -4.93 -8.34 17.39
C LEU A 124 -4.32 -8.12 18.78
N THR A 125 -3.02 -8.38 18.91
CA THR A 125 -2.22 -7.98 20.09
C THR A 125 -1.51 -6.64 19.85
N THR A 126 -1.05 -5.98 20.92
CA THR A 126 -0.20 -4.77 20.81
C THR A 126 1.06 -5.02 19.98
N GLY A 127 1.69 -6.18 20.12
CA GLY A 127 2.85 -6.56 19.33
C GLY A 127 2.53 -6.69 17.85
N MET A 128 1.36 -7.23 17.50
CA MET A 128 0.92 -7.33 16.10
C MET A 128 0.52 -5.98 15.52
N LEU A 129 -0.08 -5.10 16.31
CA LEU A 129 -0.34 -3.72 15.90
C LEU A 129 0.96 -2.98 15.58
N LEU A 130 1.92 -2.95 16.51
CA LEU A 130 3.19 -2.26 16.28
C LEU A 130 4.01 -2.92 15.16
N GLY A 131 4.07 -4.25 15.16
CA GLY A 131 4.77 -5.02 14.14
C GLY A 131 4.19 -4.82 12.74
N SER A 132 2.87 -4.71 12.62
CA SER A 132 2.22 -4.43 11.33
C SER A 132 2.49 -3.02 10.83
N LEU A 133 2.47 -2.00 11.70
CA LEU A 133 2.82 -0.63 11.33
C LEU A 133 4.27 -0.52 10.85
N VAL A 134 5.21 -1.14 11.57
CA VAL A 134 6.62 -1.19 11.16
C VAL A 134 6.77 -1.95 9.84
N GLY A 135 6.16 -3.12 9.73
CA GLY A 135 6.20 -3.93 8.51
C GLY A 135 5.63 -3.19 7.31
N GLY A 136 4.48 -2.54 7.44
CA GLY A 136 3.86 -1.75 6.39
C GLY A 136 4.72 -0.54 5.98
N ALA A 137 5.32 0.15 6.95
CA ALA A 137 6.25 1.24 6.68
C ALA A 137 7.50 0.78 5.93
N LEU A 138 8.07 -0.38 6.32
CA LEU A 138 9.21 -0.97 5.62
C LEU A 138 8.84 -1.39 4.19
N LEU A 139 7.67 -2.00 4.00
CA LEU A 139 7.18 -2.43 2.69
C LEU A 139 6.97 -1.22 1.76
N MET A 140 6.44 -0.11 2.29
CA MET A 140 6.30 1.15 1.56
C MET A 140 7.66 1.81 1.26
N ALA A 141 8.57 1.81 2.23
CA ALA A 141 9.87 2.44 2.08
C ALA A 141 10.77 1.71 1.06
N TYR A 142 10.61 0.40 0.91
CA TYR A 142 11.46 -0.44 0.06
C TYR A 142 11.54 0.03 -1.40
N PRO A 143 10.45 0.17 -2.18
CA PRO A 143 10.54 0.62 -3.57
C PRO A 143 11.10 2.04 -3.67
N VAL A 144 10.74 2.94 -2.74
CA VAL A 144 11.28 4.31 -2.70
C VAL A 144 12.80 4.29 -2.46
N ALA A 145 13.29 3.43 -1.56
CA ALA A 145 14.71 3.26 -1.32
C ALA A 145 15.42 2.71 -2.56
N MET A 146 14.86 1.71 -3.23
CA MET A 146 15.43 1.14 -4.47
C MET A 146 15.52 2.19 -5.59
N LEU A 147 14.48 3.01 -5.76
CA LEU A 147 14.48 4.13 -6.72
C LEU A 147 15.59 5.16 -6.45
N ARG A 148 15.92 5.40 -5.18
CA ARG A 148 17.03 6.30 -4.82
C ARG A 148 18.40 5.64 -4.96
N LEU A 149 18.51 4.36 -4.63
CA LEU A 149 19.77 3.63 -4.69
C LEU A 149 20.22 3.41 -6.14
N ARG A 150 19.31 3.07 -7.07
CA ARG A 150 19.66 2.84 -8.48
C ARG A 150 20.37 4.03 -9.16
N GLY A 151 20.12 5.26 -8.68
CA GLY A 151 20.75 6.46 -9.22
C GLY A 151 22.23 6.61 -8.84
N ARG A 152 22.71 5.89 -7.82
CA ARG A 152 24.08 6.00 -7.31
C ARG A 152 25.05 5.23 -8.22
N PRO A 153 26.29 5.74 -8.43
CA PRO A 153 27.28 5.10 -9.31
C PRO A 153 27.55 3.62 -8.99
N TYR A 154 27.56 3.26 -7.70
CA TYR A 154 27.81 1.88 -7.24
C TYR A 154 26.81 0.85 -7.82
N PHE A 155 25.57 1.25 -8.10
CA PHE A 155 24.52 0.35 -8.58
C PHE A 155 24.35 0.37 -10.11
N ARG A 156 25.19 1.08 -10.85
CA ARG A 156 25.17 1.10 -12.33
C ARG A 156 25.96 -0.09 -12.87
N GLN A 157 25.29 -0.98 -13.59
CA GLN A 157 25.91 -2.22 -14.12
C GLN A 157 26.58 -2.02 -15.49
N ALA A 158 26.40 -0.83 -16.08
CA ALA A 158 27.06 -0.41 -17.30
C ALA A 158 27.46 1.08 -17.17
N PRO A 159 28.49 1.53 -17.90
CA PRO A 159 28.93 2.93 -17.92
C PRO A 159 27.82 3.93 -18.23
#